data_AF-A0A9P0KJB1-F1
#
_entry.id   AF-A0A9P0KJB1-F1
#
_cell.length_a   1.000
_cell.length_b   1.000
_cell.length_c   1.000
_cell.angle_alpha   90.00
_cell.angle_beta   90.00
_cell.angle_gamma   90.00
#
_symmetry.space_group_name_H-M   'P 1'
#
loop_
_entity.id
_entity.type
_entity.pdbx_description
1 polymer ?
#
loop_
_entity_poly.entity_id
_entity_poly.type
_entity_poly.pdbx_seq_one_letter_code
_entity_poly.pdbx_strand_id
1 'polypeptide(L)'
;MLVMHLSLNLIIFVLLTCVKLAHLCTNDGYPFECYLSTMTPYRTVSNKDFYKIQFDGCKAKKAWMVVRHGTRNPKAATIVRMKERLPLIKQKILDSSHFPNEYVKNHDLDLFRKWKPSGHPKDEKKLAHEGEEEMLLLAERMQNRFPDVFENVYTNKTYRFKYTYSQRTQKSAYYFARGLFGKATAKSVYFPEPTEQDPILRFYKMCENWNKNIKKNPEAALEKRLFVSGIEMKQIVNNINQRLGFESYLTTDNPIKRSRRQ
;
A
#
# COMPACT_ATOMS: atom_id res chain seq x y z
N MET A 1 12.12 12.83 -53.29
CA MET A 1 10.97 13.03 -52.39
C MET A 1 10.21 11.74 -52.07
N LEU A 2 9.82 10.91 -53.05
CA LEU A 2 9.03 9.69 -52.81
C LEU A 2 9.70 8.67 -51.86
N VAL A 3 11.03 8.46 -51.99
CA VAL A 3 11.81 7.52 -51.16
C VAL A 3 11.92 7.98 -49.69
N MET A 4 12.04 9.28 -49.45
CA MET A 4 12.10 9.86 -48.09
C MET A 4 10.75 9.76 -47.35
N HIS A 5 9.63 9.90 -48.06
CA HIS A 5 8.30 9.69 -47.48
C HIS A 5 8.04 8.22 -47.16
N LEU A 6 8.53 7.29 -47.99
CA LEU A 6 8.45 5.86 -47.74
C LEU A 6 9.24 5.46 -46.48
N SER A 7 10.45 6.01 -46.30
CA SER A 7 11.27 5.76 -45.11
C SER A 7 10.64 6.33 -43.83
N LEU A 8 10.02 7.52 -43.89
CA LEU A 8 9.36 8.13 -42.73
C LEU A 8 8.12 7.35 -42.31
N ASN A 9 7.30 6.91 -43.26
CA ASN A 9 6.10 6.10 -42.99
C ASN A 9 6.47 4.72 -42.41
N LEU A 10 7.56 4.11 -42.88
CA LEU A 10 8.06 2.85 -42.33
C LEU A 10 8.57 3.01 -40.89
N ILE A 11 9.29 4.10 -40.59
CA ILE A 11 9.74 4.41 -39.22
C ILE A 11 8.54 4.63 -38.29
N ILE A 12 7.53 5.40 -38.73
CA ILE A 12 6.31 5.62 -37.95
C ILE A 12 5.57 4.30 -37.71
N PHE A 13 5.47 3.43 -38.73
CA PHE A 13 4.85 2.12 -38.60
C PHE A 13 5.61 1.23 -37.61
N VAL A 14 6.93 1.16 -37.70
CA VAL A 14 7.77 0.39 -36.76
C VAL A 14 7.62 0.93 -35.34
N LEU A 15 7.66 2.25 -35.14
CA LEU A 15 7.43 2.87 -33.83
C LEU A 15 6.02 2.56 -33.28
N LEU A 16 4.98 2.68 -34.09
CA LEU A 16 3.60 2.37 -33.69
C LEU A 16 3.43 0.88 -33.35
N THR A 17 4.04 -0.02 -34.13
CA THR A 17 4.03 -1.46 -33.82
C THR A 17 4.81 -1.77 -32.55
N CYS A 18 5.94 -1.10 -32.30
CA CYS A 18 6.74 -1.26 -31.10
C CYS A 18 6.00 -0.75 -29.85
N VAL A 19 5.31 0.39 -29.94
CA VAL A 19 4.45 0.93 -28.86
C VAL A 19 3.27 0.00 -28.57
N LYS A 20 2.63 -0.56 -29.61
CA LYS A 20 1.56 -1.56 -29.44
C LYS A 20 2.07 -2.85 -28.80
N LEU A 21 3.26 -3.32 -29.18
CA LEU A 21 3.90 -4.49 -28.58
C LEU A 21 4.24 -4.23 -27.11
N ALA A 22 4.76 -3.05 -26.78
CA ALA A 22 5.07 -2.64 -25.41
C ALA A 22 3.81 -2.57 -24.53
N HIS A 23 2.69 -2.05 -25.05
CA HIS A 23 1.40 -2.07 -24.35
C HIS A 23 0.80 -3.48 -24.19
N LEU A 24 1.11 -4.42 -25.08
CA LEU A 24 0.75 -5.83 -24.89
C LEU A 24 1.60 -6.52 -23.81
N CYS A 25 2.80 -5.99 -23.54
CA CYS A 25 3.71 -6.52 -22.52
C CYS A 25 3.44 -5.97 -21.12
N THR A 26 2.64 -4.92 -20.97
CA THR A 26 2.22 -4.44 -19.65
C THR A 26 0.87 -5.05 -19.30
N ASN A 27 0.77 -5.64 -18.11
CA ASN A 27 -0.50 -6.04 -17.48
C ASN A 27 -1.34 -4.80 -17.09
N ASP A 28 -1.36 -3.74 -17.90
CA ASP A 28 -1.93 -2.41 -17.62
C ASP A 28 -3.47 -2.39 -17.60
N GLY A 29 -4.14 -3.53 -17.73
CA GLY A 29 -5.59 -3.59 -17.91
C GLY A 29 -6.42 -3.64 -16.63
N TYR A 30 -5.86 -4.05 -15.48
CA TYR A 30 -6.65 -4.24 -14.26
C TYR A 30 -6.07 -3.45 -13.09
N PRO A 31 -6.79 -2.46 -12.53
CA PRO A 31 -6.29 -1.61 -11.45
C PRO A 31 -6.37 -2.36 -10.12
N PHE A 32 -5.62 -3.46 -9.98
CA PHE A 32 -5.66 -4.33 -8.80
C PHE A 32 -5.32 -3.55 -7.52
N GLU A 33 -4.52 -2.49 -7.64
CA GLU A 33 -4.15 -1.59 -6.55
C GLU A 33 -5.38 -0.95 -5.89
N CYS A 34 -6.46 -0.74 -6.63
CA CYS A 34 -7.74 -0.23 -6.11
C CYS A 34 -8.50 -1.26 -5.27
N TYR A 35 -8.14 -2.55 -5.34
CA TYR A 35 -8.85 -3.65 -4.69
C TYR A 35 -8.07 -4.27 -3.52
N LEU A 36 -7.03 -3.59 -3.02
CA LEU A 36 -6.21 -4.05 -1.88
C LEU A 36 -6.77 -3.60 -0.51
N SER A 37 -7.99 -3.03 -0.48
CA SER A 37 -8.66 -2.57 0.75
C SER A 37 -7.75 -1.64 1.55
N THR A 38 -7.55 -1.93 2.84
CA THR A 38 -6.69 -1.12 3.73
C THR A 38 -5.20 -1.16 3.41
N MET A 39 -4.78 -1.90 2.37
CA MET A 39 -3.42 -1.95 1.83
C MET A 39 -3.26 -1.20 0.49
N THR A 40 -4.33 -0.65 -0.08
CA THR A 40 -4.25 0.22 -1.26
C THR A 40 -3.35 1.42 -0.95
N PRO A 41 -2.27 1.65 -1.73
CA PRO A 41 -1.43 2.84 -1.58
C PRO A 41 -2.28 4.11 -1.73
N TYR A 42 -2.02 5.11 -0.89
CA TYR A 42 -2.83 6.32 -0.90
C TYR A 42 -2.75 7.05 -2.25
N ARG A 43 -1.59 7.01 -2.93
CA ARG A 43 -1.43 7.61 -4.27
C ARG A 43 -2.41 7.10 -5.33
N THR A 44 -2.95 5.90 -5.15
CA THR A 44 -3.90 5.28 -6.08
C THR A 44 -5.30 5.89 -5.95
N VAL A 45 -5.68 6.28 -4.73
CA VAL A 45 -7.05 6.75 -4.39
C VAL A 45 -7.10 8.18 -3.88
N SER A 46 -5.95 8.86 -3.83
CA SER A 46 -5.86 10.23 -3.34
C SER A 46 -6.52 11.19 -4.33
N ASN A 47 -7.11 12.26 -3.80
CA ASN A 47 -7.45 13.40 -4.63
C ASN A 47 -6.14 14.09 -5.04
N LYS A 48 -5.91 14.16 -6.35
CA LYS A 48 -4.66 14.67 -6.93
C LYS A 48 -4.61 16.20 -7.04
N ASP A 49 -5.70 16.91 -6.78
CA ASP A 49 -5.76 18.36 -6.94
C ASP A 49 -4.95 19.08 -5.86
N PHE A 50 -4.26 20.14 -6.26
CA PHE A 50 -3.54 21.04 -5.35
C PHE A 50 -4.15 22.44 -5.31
N TYR A 51 -5.26 22.69 -6.04
CA TYR A 51 -5.87 24.00 -6.12
C TYR A 51 -6.27 24.53 -4.75
N LYS A 52 -6.05 25.83 -4.55
CA LYS A 52 -6.50 26.53 -3.34
C LYS A 52 -8.00 26.37 -3.21
N ILE A 53 -8.45 25.93 -2.04
CA ILE A 53 -9.88 25.84 -1.72
C ILE A 53 -10.35 27.23 -1.31
N GLN A 54 -11.35 27.74 -2.03
CA GLN A 54 -11.97 29.04 -1.78
C GLN A 54 -13.49 28.89 -1.78
N PHE A 55 -14.13 29.58 -0.86
CA PHE A 55 -15.58 29.74 -0.80
C PHE A 55 -15.86 31.22 -0.61
N ASP A 56 -16.77 31.79 -1.41
CA ASP A 56 -17.05 33.22 -1.38
C ASP A 56 -17.47 33.68 0.03
N GLY A 57 -16.90 34.81 0.48
CA GLY A 57 -17.12 35.35 1.82
C GLY A 57 -16.51 34.53 2.97
N CYS A 58 -15.83 33.42 2.71
CA CYS A 58 -15.29 32.53 3.75
C CYS A 58 -13.75 32.55 3.79
N LYS A 59 -13.19 32.56 5.01
CA LYS A 59 -11.74 32.35 5.23
C LYS A 59 -11.51 31.18 6.17
N ALA A 60 -10.74 30.19 5.72
CA ALA A 60 -10.31 29.08 6.57
C ALA A 60 -9.48 29.62 7.74
N LYS A 61 -9.78 29.15 8.97
CA LYS A 61 -9.12 29.63 10.20
C LYS A 61 -8.32 28.56 10.93
N LYS A 62 -8.80 27.31 10.92
CA LYS A 62 -8.21 26.18 11.62
C LYS A 62 -8.53 24.89 10.85
N ALA A 63 -7.64 23.91 10.97
CA ALA A 63 -7.87 22.56 10.46
C ALA A 63 -7.50 21.54 11.54
N TRP A 64 -8.31 20.49 11.64
CA TRP A 64 -7.98 19.30 12.42
C TRP A 64 -7.89 18.13 11.47
N MET A 65 -6.81 17.36 11.58
CA MET A 65 -6.57 16.21 10.73
C MET A 65 -6.35 14.97 11.58
N VAL A 66 -7.09 13.91 11.27
CA VAL A 66 -6.83 12.56 11.79
C VAL A 66 -6.34 11.72 10.62
N VAL A 67 -5.03 11.52 10.58
CA VAL A 67 -4.36 10.88 9.44
C VAL A 67 -3.86 9.49 9.87
N ARG A 68 -4.17 8.47 9.07
CA ARG A 68 -3.57 7.14 9.23
C ARG A 68 -2.08 7.22 8.85
N HIS A 69 -1.25 6.39 9.46
CA HIS A 69 0.13 6.23 9.00
C HIS A 69 0.19 5.91 7.50
N GLY A 70 1.28 6.30 6.83
CA GLY A 70 1.54 5.91 5.44
C GLY A 70 1.80 4.41 5.26
N THR A 71 1.99 4.02 4.01
CA THR A 71 2.32 2.65 3.59
C THR A 71 3.50 2.07 4.37
N ARG A 72 3.39 0.79 4.75
CA ARG A 72 4.30 0.14 5.68
C ARG A 72 4.61 -1.29 5.27
N ASN A 73 5.70 -1.82 5.81
CA ASN A 73 6.04 -3.23 5.66
C ASN A 73 5.01 -4.16 6.33
N PRO A 74 4.88 -5.41 5.86
CA PRO A 74 4.04 -6.42 6.50
C PRO A 74 4.51 -6.79 7.92
N LYS A 75 3.74 -7.65 8.59
CA LYS A 75 4.17 -8.25 9.87
C LYS A 75 5.30 -9.25 9.62
N ALA A 76 6.18 -9.46 10.60
CA ALA A 76 7.31 -10.40 10.49
C ALA A 76 6.86 -11.79 10.06
N ALA A 77 5.82 -12.33 10.70
CA ALA A 77 5.25 -13.63 10.34
C ALA A 77 4.71 -13.70 8.90
N THR A 78 4.23 -12.58 8.35
CA THR A 78 3.82 -12.53 6.93
C THR A 78 5.04 -12.56 6.02
N ILE A 79 6.10 -11.79 6.34
CA ILE A 79 7.35 -11.76 5.57
C ILE A 79 7.98 -13.15 5.52
N VAL A 80 8.07 -13.83 6.67
CA VAL A 80 8.61 -15.20 6.75
C VAL A 80 7.82 -16.16 5.86
N ARG A 81 6.48 -16.18 5.97
CA ARG A 81 5.65 -17.04 5.12
C ARG A 81 5.78 -16.73 3.63
N MET A 82 5.92 -15.46 3.26
CA MET A 82 6.16 -15.08 1.87
C MET A 82 7.49 -15.66 1.37
N LYS A 83 8.55 -15.57 2.19
CA LYS A 83 9.87 -16.13 1.88
C LYS A 83 9.88 -17.65 1.79
N GLU A 84 9.04 -18.34 2.55
CA GLU A 84 8.94 -19.80 2.52
C GLU A 84 8.06 -20.30 1.37
N ARG A 85 6.88 -19.69 1.16
CA ARG A 85 5.88 -20.23 0.22
C ARG A 85 6.02 -19.73 -1.21
N LEU A 86 6.32 -18.45 -1.41
CA LEU A 86 6.33 -17.87 -2.76
C LEU A 86 7.44 -18.46 -3.65
N PRO A 87 8.65 -18.79 -3.16
CA PRO A 87 9.64 -19.49 -3.99
C PRO A 87 9.18 -20.87 -4.47
N LEU A 88 8.45 -21.62 -3.63
CA LEU A 88 7.90 -22.92 -4.02
C LEU A 88 6.83 -22.77 -5.12
N ILE A 89 5.95 -21.77 -4.99
CA ILE A 89 4.95 -21.44 -6.01
C ILE A 89 5.65 -21.01 -7.30
N LYS A 90 6.66 -20.12 -7.22
CA LYS A 90 7.48 -19.71 -8.37
C LYS A 90 8.08 -20.92 -9.09
N GLN A 91 8.71 -21.83 -8.33
CA GLN A 91 9.36 -23.00 -8.91
C GLN A 91 8.35 -23.87 -9.66
N LYS A 92 7.19 -24.13 -9.04
CA LYS A 92 6.12 -24.91 -9.66
C LYS A 92 5.52 -24.25 -10.91
N ILE A 93 5.51 -22.91 -10.97
CA ILE A 93 5.14 -22.19 -12.20
C ILE A 93 6.20 -22.43 -13.28
N LEU A 94 7.49 -22.30 -12.95
CA LEU A 94 8.59 -22.42 -13.92
C LEU A 94 8.81 -23.85 -14.43
N ASP A 95 8.49 -24.87 -13.62
CA ASP A 95 8.62 -26.28 -13.99
C ASP A 95 7.40 -26.82 -14.76
N SER A 96 6.32 -26.05 -14.86
CA SER A 96 5.09 -26.50 -15.50
C SER A 96 5.24 -26.52 -17.02
N SER A 97 4.92 -27.66 -17.64
CA SER A 97 4.80 -27.81 -19.09
C SER A 97 3.56 -27.14 -19.69
N HIS A 98 2.64 -26.65 -18.86
CA HIS A 98 1.40 -25.99 -19.29
C HIS A 98 1.59 -24.53 -19.74
N PHE A 99 2.80 -23.99 -19.70
CA PHE A 99 3.09 -22.61 -20.07
C PHE A 99 4.04 -22.51 -21.27
N PRO A 100 3.90 -21.47 -22.12
CA PRO A 100 2.93 -20.36 -22.01
C PRO A 100 1.50 -20.79 -22.35
N ASN A 101 0.50 -20.07 -21.81
CA ASN A 101 -0.92 -20.31 -22.10
C ASN A 101 -1.69 -18.98 -22.30
N GLU A 102 -3.02 -19.02 -22.26
CA GLU A 102 -3.84 -17.82 -22.45
C GLU A 102 -3.63 -16.76 -21.35
N TYR A 103 -3.27 -17.16 -20.12
CA TYR A 103 -3.12 -16.29 -18.94
C TYR A 103 -1.67 -15.97 -18.56
N VAL A 104 -0.73 -16.90 -18.80
CA VAL A 104 0.68 -16.77 -18.44
C VAL A 104 1.51 -16.80 -19.71
N LYS A 105 2.09 -15.66 -20.07
CA LYS A 105 2.90 -15.48 -21.29
C LYS A 105 4.38 -15.68 -21.00
N ASN A 106 5.18 -15.79 -22.05
CA ASN A 106 6.64 -15.88 -21.93
C ASN A 106 7.24 -14.71 -21.13
N HIS A 107 6.68 -13.50 -21.30
CA HIS A 107 7.10 -12.34 -20.53
C HIS A 107 6.87 -12.52 -19.02
N ASP A 108 5.72 -13.07 -18.60
CA ASP A 108 5.43 -13.35 -17.19
C ASP A 108 6.41 -14.38 -16.62
N LEU A 109 6.76 -15.41 -17.39
CA LEU A 109 7.75 -16.41 -16.99
C LEU A 109 9.14 -15.77 -16.78
N ASP A 110 9.54 -14.82 -17.62
CA ASP A 110 10.77 -14.06 -17.42
C ASP A 110 10.74 -13.20 -16.16
N LEU A 111 9.58 -12.60 -15.85
CA LEU A 111 9.38 -11.88 -14.58
C LEU A 111 9.50 -12.84 -13.39
N PHE A 112 8.88 -14.03 -13.45
CA PHE A 112 9.01 -15.04 -12.40
C PHE A 112 10.47 -15.49 -12.22
N ARG A 113 11.22 -15.75 -13.31
CA ARG A 113 12.65 -16.12 -13.24
C ARG A 113 13.47 -15.07 -12.48
N LYS A 114 13.26 -13.79 -12.79
CA LYS A 114 13.95 -12.66 -12.17
C LYS A 114 13.47 -12.34 -10.75
N TRP A 115 12.21 -12.66 -10.44
CA TRP A 115 11.61 -12.35 -9.14
C TRP A 115 12.34 -13.04 -7.99
N LYS A 116 12.57 -12.28 -6.91
CA LYS A 116 13.13 -12.76 -5.65
C LYS A 116 12.29 -12.24 -4.49
N PRO A 117 12.14 -13.02 -3.41
CA PRO A 117 11.39 -12.55 -2.25
C PRO A 117 12.10 -11.34 -1.61
N SER A 118 11.32 -10.32 -1.27
CA SER A 118 11.81 -9.07 -0.70
C SER A 118 11.42 -8.88 0.77
N GLY A 119 12.00 -7.86 1.41
CA GLY A 119 11.71 -7.47 2.78
C GLY A 119 12.49 -8.27 3.84
N HIS A 120 12.62 -7.70 5.03
CA HIS A 120 13.33 -8.31 6.15
C HIS A 120 12.42 -8.34 7.39
N PRO A 121 12.33 -9.46 8.15
CA PRO A 121 11.45 -9.54 9.32
C PRO A 121 11.72 -8.47 10.40
N LYS A 122 12.98 -8.02 10.54
CA LYS A 122 13.37 -6.89 11.41
C LYS A 122 12.74 -5.55 11.03
N ASP A 123 12.25 -5.41 9.80
CA ASP A 123 11.58 -4.20 9.31
C ASP A 123 10.07 -4.29 9.38
N GLU A 124 9.54 -5.25 10.14
CA GLU A 124 8.10 -5.45 10.23
C GLU A 124 7.35 -4.19 10.68
N LYS A 125 6.24 -3.90 9.99
CA LYS A 125 5.33 -2.78 10.30
C LYS A 125 6.01 -1.40 10.31
N LYS A 126 7.29 -1.27 9.97
CA LYS A 126 7.96 0.02 9.81
C LYS A 126 7.37 0.74 8.60
N LEU A 127 7.33 2.07 8.66
CA LEU A 127 6.97 2.88 7.51
C LEU A 127 7.90 2.52 6.34
N ALA A 128 7.32 2.28 5.17
CA ALA A 128 8.06 2.02 3.94
C ALA A 128 8.27 3.34 3.19
N HIS A 129 9.17 3.36 2.22
CA HIS A 129 9.49 4.57 1.45
C HIS A 129 8.25 5.21 0.80
N GLU A 130 7.37 4.41 0.19
CA GLU A 130 6.06 4.85 -0.31
C GLU A 130 5.27 5.62 0.77
N GLY A 131 5.25 5.15 2.02
CA GLY A 131 4.57 5.82 3.11
C GLY A 131 5.24 7.11 3.59
N GLU A 132 6.53 7.28 3.34
CA GLU A 132 7.25 8.54 3.57
C GLU A 132 6.81 9.58 2.54
N GLU A 133 6.77 9.20 1.27
CA GLU A 133 6.33 10.06 0.16
C GLU A 133 4.85 10.42 0.28
N GLU A 134 3.98 9.46 0.61
CA GLU A 134 2.55 9.70 0.84
C GLU A 134 2.30 10.81 1.87
N MET A 135 3.05 10.81 2.99
CA MET A 135 2.88 11.80 4.05
C MET A 135 3.43 13.17 3.66
N LEU A 136 4.55 13.20 2.94
CA LEU A 136 5.15 14.42 2.42
C LEU A 136 4.22 15.09 1.40
N LEU A 137 3.76 14.34 0.40
CA LEU A 137 2.87 14.85 -0.65
C LEU A 137 1.47 15.19 -0.11
N LEU A 138 0.99 14.49 0.93
CA LEU A 138 -0.23 14.88 1.62
C LEU A 138 -0.08 16.25 2.29
N ALA A 139 1.03 16.49 2.99
CA ALA A 139 1.29 17.77 3.65
C ALA A 139 1.36 18.93 2.65
N GLU A 140 2.14 18.78 1.57
CA GLU A 140 2.25 19.79 0.51
C GLU A 140 0.89 20.09 -0.13
N ARG A 141 0.06 19.04 -0.32
CA ARG A 141 -1.30 19.20 -0.85
C ARG A 141 -2.19 20.00 0.08
N MET A 142 -2.13 19.72 1.37
CA MET A 142 -2.91 20.47 2.36
C MET A 142 -2.45 21.92 2.46
N GLN A 143 -1.14 22.17 2.35
CA GLN A 143 -0.57 23.52 2.30
C GLN A 143 -1.03 24.31 1.07
N ASN A 144 -1.03 23.71 -0.12
CA ASN A 144 -1.51 24.39 -1.32
C ASN A 144 -3.03 24.63 -1.31
N ARG A 145 -3.80 23.69 -0.75
CA ARG A 145 -5.25 23.81 -0.62
C ARG A 145 -5.68 24.87 0.39
N PHE A 146 -4.96 24.98 1.51
CA PHE A 146 -5.31 25.86 2.63
C PHE A 146 -4.09 26.61 3.16
N PRO A 147 -3.47 27.49 2.34
CA PRO A 147 -2.21 28.16 2.70
C PRO A 147 -2.34 29.08 3.91
N ASP A 148 -3.53 29.65 4.13
CA ASP A 148 -3.87 30.49 5.28
C ASP A 148 -3.98 29.71 6.61
N VAL A 149 -4.04 28.37 6.56
CA VAL A 149 -4.14 27.49 7.74
C VAL A 149 -2.85 26.69 7.93
N PHE A 150 -2.26 26.21 6.83
CA PHE A 150 -1.04 25.42 6.83
C PHE A 150 0.18 26.27 6.43
N GLU A 151 0.44 27.34 7.17
CA GLU A 151 1.60 28.21 6.97
C GLU A 151 2.92 27.41 6.99
N ASN A 152 3.88 27.78 6.16
CA ASN A 152 5.18 27.10 6.06
C ASN A 152 6.17 27.45 7.20
N VAL A 153 5.77 28.33 8.12
CA VAL A 153 6.57 28.71 9.29
C VAL A 153 6.11 27.93 10.52
N TYR A 154 7.02 27.14 11.08
CA TYR A 154 6.73 26.32 12.24
C TYR A 154 6.77 27.11 13.56
N THR A 155 5.72 26.98 14.37
CA THR A 155 5.75 27.33 15.80
C THR A 155 4.91 26.35 16.62
N ASN A 156 5.26 26.13 17.89
CA ASN A 156 4.45 25.32 18.82
C ASN A 156 3.07 25.97 19.15
N LYS A 157 2.86 27.24 18.78
CA LYS A 157 1.58 27.95 18.97
C LYS A 157 0.61 27.68 17.81
N THR A 158 1.14 27.53 16.60
CA THR A 158 0.35 27.33 15.37
C THR A 158 0.10 25.85 15.06
N TYR A 159 1.04 24.97 15.39
CA TYR A 159 0.93 23.54 15.11
C TYR A 159 0.97 22.68 16.37
N ARG A 160 0.06 21.70 16.43
CA ARG A 160 0.03 20.66 17.47
C ARG A 160 0.01 19.29 16.82
N PHE A 161 1.12 18.58 16.96
CA PHE A 161 1.24 17.20 16.50
C PHE A 161 0.91 16.23 17.63
N LYS A 162 0.27 15.12 17.28
CA LYS A 162 0.09 13.96 18.18
C LYS A 162 0.10 12.69 17.34
N TYR A 163 0.74 11.66 17.84
CA TYR A 163 0.85 10.37 17.17
C TYR A 163 0.85 9.24 18.19
N THR A 164 0.53 8.03 17.74
CA THR A 164 0.56 6.85 18.60
C THR A 164 1.98 6.32 18.75
N TYR A 165 2.24 5.51 19.77
CA TYR A 165 3.56 4.94 20.11
C TYR A 165 4.32 4.16 19.00
N SER A 166 3.69 3.85 17.86
CA SER A 166 4.36 3.05 16.83
C SER A 166 5.34 3.86 15.97
N GLN A 167 6.48 3.24 15.60
CA GLN A 167 7.46 3.84 14.69
C GLN A 167 6.83 4.40 13.41
N ARG A 168 5.87 3.69 12.81
CA ARG A 168 5.22 4.12 11.57
C ARG A 168 4.42 5.40 11.73
N THR A 169 3.76 5.61 12.86
CA THR A 169 3.00 6.85 13.13
C THR A 169 3.92 8.00 13.50
N GLN A 170 5.01 7.72 14.24
CA GLN A 170 6.06 8.71 14.51
C GLN A 170 6.72 9.20 13.22
N LYS A 171 7.18 8.28 12.37
CA LYS A 171 7.78 8.63 11.07
C LYS A 171 6.78 9.30 10.15
N SER A 172 5.51 8.88 10.14
CA SER A 172 4.48 9.56 9.34
C SER A 172 4.31 11.02 9.77
N ALA A 173 4.26 11.29 11.09
CA ALA A 173 4.19 12.66 11.61
C ALA A 173 5.43 13.49 11.21
N TYR A 174 6.63 12.89 11.26
CA TYR A 174 7.86 13.53 10.82
C TYR A 174 7.84 13.88 9.32
N TYR A 175 7.44 12.94 8.45
CA TYR A 175 7.40 13.20 7.00
C TYR A 175 6.30 14.17 6.59
N PHE A 176 5.17 14.17 7.30
CA PHE A 176 4.15 15.20 7.15
C PHE A 176 4.70 16.59 7.52
N ALA A 177 5.36 16.70 8.68
CA ALA A 177 6.03 17.95 9.07
C ALA A 177 7.13 18.37 8.09
N ARG A 178 7.87 17.42 7.52
CA ARG A 178 8.85 17.67 6.45
C ARG A 178 8.20 18.23 5.19
N GLY A 179 7.01 17.76 4.81
CA GLY A 179 6.28 18.33 3.67
C GLY A 179 5.78 19.75 3.95
N LEU A 180 5.38 20.06 5.19
CA LEU A 180 4.92 21.41 5.55
C LEU A 180 6.05 22.46 5.66
N PHE A 181 7.19 22.07 6.23
CA PHE A 181 8.21 23.01 6.70
C PHE A 181 9.61 22.79 6.11
N GLY A 182 9.76 21.76 5.27
CA GLY A 182 11.06 21.33 4.76
C GLY A 182 11.88 20.48 5.75
N LYS A 183 12.96 19.88 5.24
CA LYS A 183 13.79 18.90 5.97
C LYS A 183 14.51 19.47 7.19
N ALA A 184 14.98 20.72 7.10
CA ALA A 184 15.72 21.37 8.19
C ALA A 184 14.80 21.62 9.39
N THR A 185 13.70 22.33 9.16
CA THR A 185 12.72 22.71 10.19
C THR A 185 12.02 21.50 10.81
N ALA A 186 11.74 20.45 10.03
CA ALA A 186 11.10 19.24 10.55
C ALA A 186 11.90 18.55 11.68
N LYS A 187 13.22 18.75 11.76
CA LYS A 187 14.05 18.22 12.86
C LYS A 187 13.84 18.94 14.18
N SER A 188 13.42 20.21 14.14
CA SER A 188 13.15 21.03 15.32
C SER A 188 11.66 21.11 15.67
N VAL A 189 10.80 20.41 14.93
CA VAL A 189 9.38 20.30 15.26
C VAL A 189 9.22 19.55 16.57
N TYR A 190 8.47 20.14 17.50
CA TYR A 190 8.12 19.53 18.75
C TYR A 190 7.04 18.47 18.53
N PHE A 191 7.39 17.24 18.90
CA PHE A 191 6.51 16.09 18.88
C PHE A 191 6.34 15.64 20.33
N PRO A 192 5.12 15.67 20.90
CA PRO A 192 4.92 15.20 22.26
C PRO A 192 5.24 13.70 22.35
N GLU A 193 5.75 13.28 23.51
CA GLU A 193 6.02 11.87 23.78
C GLU A 193 4.73 11.05 23.65
N PRO A 194 4.73 9.96 22.85
CA PRO A 194 3.54 9.17 22.62
C PRO A 194 3.32 8.19 23.78
N THR A 195 2.07 7.96 24.16
CA THR A 195 1.73 6.95 25.16
C THR A 195 1.34 5.63 24.49
N GLU A 196 1.68 4.51 25.14
CA GLU A 196 1.31 3.18 24.63
C GLU A 196 -0.21 2.99 24.58
N GLN A 197 -0.89 3.44 25.63
CA GLN A 197 -2.34 3.46 25.76
C GLN A 197 -2.83 4.90 25.56
N ASP A 198 -2.86 5.32 24.29
CA ASP A 198 -3.28 6.67 23.94
C ASP A 198 -4.80 6.85 24.14
N PRO A 199 -5.25 7.73 25.07
CA PRO A 199 -6.66 7.90 25.38
C PRO A 199 -7.46 8.62 24.30
N ILE A 200 -6.78 9.23 23.31
CA ILE A 200 -7.41 9.99 22.23
C ILE A 200 -7.38 9.16 20.95
N LEU A 201 -6.19 8.74 20.51
CA LEU A 201 -6.01 8.07 19.21
C LEU A 201 -6.23 6.55 19.29
N ARG A 202 -6.19 5.96 20.49
CA ARG A 202 -6.33 4.52 20.70
C ARG A 202 -7.12 4.18 21.97
N PHE A 203 -8.15 4.96 22.27
CA PHE A 203 -8.98 4.82 23.47
C PHE A 203 -9.48 3.38 23.71
N TYR A 204 -9.77 2.65 22.63
CA TYR A 204 -10.19 1.24 22.67
C TYR A 204 -9.20 0.32 23.40
N LYS A 205 -7.91 0.68 23.51
CA LYS A 205 -6.92 -0.09 24.26
C LYS A 205 -7.20 -0.10 25.75
N MET A 206 -7.80 0.96 26.28
CA MET A 206 -8.14 1.12 27.70
C MET A 206 -9.54 0.57 28.01
N CYS A 207 -10.33 0.23 26.98
CA CYS A 207 -11.65 -0.35 27.16
C CYS A 207 -11.53 -1.85 27.45
N GLU A 208 -11.67 -2.24 28.72
CA GLU A 208 -11.62 -3.64 29.14
C GLU A 208 -12.70 -4.49 28.46
N ASN A 209 -13.91 -3.95 28.34
CA ASN A 209 -15.03 -4.64 27.71
C ASN A 209 -14.73 -4.96 26.24
N TRP A 210 -14.14 -4.02 25.49
CA TRP A 210 -13.68 -4.25 24.12
C TRP A 210 -12.54 -5.27 24.06
N ASN A 211 -11.57 -5.18 24.97
CA ASN A 211 -10.45 -6.12 25.03
C ASN A 211 -10.92 -7.56 25.28
N LYS A 212 -11.89 -7.75 26.20
CA LYS A 212 -12.46 -9.04 26.56
C LYS A 212 -13.37 -9.59 25.47
N ASN A 213 -14.37 -8.82 25.04
CA ASN A 213 -15.47 -9.33 24.23
C ASN A 213 -15.21 -9.26 22.72
N ILE A 214 -14.24 -8.45 22.27
CA ILE A 214 -13.94 -8.27 20.85
C ILE A 214 -12.52 -8.75 20.53
N LYS A 215 -11.48 -8.14 21.13
CA LYS A 215 -10.09 -8.44 20.74
C LYS A 215 -9.64 -9.86 21.06
N LYS A 216 -10.01 -10.36 22.24
CA LYS A 216 -9.68 -11.73 22.70
C LYS A 216 -10.73 -12.76 22.30
N ASN A 217 -11.89 -12.33 21.81
CA ASN A 217 -12.98 -13.21 21.41
C ASN A 217 -12.73 -13.76 19.99
N PRO A 218 -12.53 -15.08 19.81
CA PRO A 218 -12.36 -15.66 18.48
C PRO A 218 -13.63 -15.52 17.61
N GLU A 219 -14.81 -15.45 18.21
CA GLU A 219 -16.08 -15.28 17.50
C GLU A 219 -16.21 -13.89 16.87
N ALA A 220 -15.48 -12.89 17.36
CA ALA A 220 -15.40 -11.58 16.69
C ALA A 220 -14.75 -11.65 15.29
N ALA A 221 -14.16 -12.79 14.92
CA ALA A 221 -13.64 -13.06 13.59
C ALA A 221 -14.48 -14.09 12.80
N LEU A 222 -15.70 -14.41 13.24
CA LEU A 222 -16.58 -15.39 12.60
C LEU A 222 -16.81 -15.07 11.12
N GLU A 223 -17.29 -13.88 10.80
CA GLU A 223 -17.55 -13.46 9.41
C GLU A 223 -16.33 -13.59 8.51
N LYS A 224 -15.15 -13.25 9.05
CA LYS A 224 -13.90 -13.44 8.32
C LYS A 224 -13.62 -14.92 8.05
N ARG A 225 -13.84 -15.80 9.04
CA ARG A 225 -13.65 -17.25 8.87
C ARG A 225 -14.61 -17.79 7.82
N LEU A 226 -15.90 -17.46 7.95
CA LEU A 226 -16.96 -17.88 7.02
C LEU A 226 -16.62 -17.45 5.60
N PHE A 227 -16.25 -16.19 5.38
CA PHE A 227 -15.83 -15.69 4.07
C PHE A 227 -14.59 -16.42 3.52
N VAL A 228 -13.56 -16.64 4.34
CA VAL A 228 -12.33 -17.35 3.90
C VAL A 228 -12.60 -18.81 3.52
N SER A 229 -13.53 -19.48 4.21
CA SER A 229 -13.98 -20.85 3.87
C SER A 229 -15.13 -20.90 2.86
N GLY A 230 -15.65 -19.74 2.46
CA GLY A 230 -16.83 -19.56 1.64
C GLY A 230 -16.63 -19.98 0.19
N ILE A 231 -17.72 -20.04 -0.56
CA ILE A 231 -17.71 -20.45 -1.96
C ILE A 231 -16.93 -19.47 -2.83
N GLU A 232 -16.97 -18.18 -2.50
CA GLU A 232 -16.30 -17.09 -3.20
C GLU A 232 -14.78 -17.28 -3.17
N MET A 233 -14.20 -17.53 -1.99
CA MET A 233 -12.76 -17.75 -1.84
C MET A 233 -12.31 -19.08 -2.44
N LYS A 234 -13.13 -20.14 -2.34
CA LYS A 234 -12.86 -21.42 -3.00
C LYS A 234 -12.84 -21.29 -4.52
N GLN A 235 -13.80 -20.57 -5.09
CA GLN A 235 -13.85 -20.26 -6.52
C GLN A 235 -12.63 -19.48 -6.97
N ILE A 236 -12.21 -18.45 -6.21
CA ILE A 236 -10.99 -17.69 -6.52
C ILE A 236 -9.76 -18.61 -6.54
N VAL A 237 -9.58 -19.46 -5.53
CA VAL A 237 -8.44 -20.38 -5.48
C VAL A 237 -8.46 -21.40 -6.62
N ASN A 238 -9.64 -21.96 -6.94
CA ASN A 238 -9.81 -22.86 -8.06
C ASN A 238 -9.45 -22.18 -9.40
N ASN A 239 -9.94 -20.96 -9.62
CA ASN A 239 -9.64 -20.21 -10.83
C ASN A 239 -8.15 -19.89 -10.94
N ILE A 240 -7.47 -19.55 -9.84
CA ILE A 240 -6.02 -19.33 -9.84
C ILE A 240 -5.28 -20.64 -10.16
N ASN A 241 -5.65 -21.76 -9.55
CA ASN A 241 -5.07 -23.07 -9.85
C ASN A 241 -5.22 -23.41 -11.33
N GLN A 242 -6.43 -23.29 -11.90
CA GLN A 242 -6.69 -23.54 -13.32
C GLN A 242 -5.84 -22.66 -14.25
N ARG A 243 -5.79 -21.35 -13.99
CA ARG A 243 -4.96 -20.41 -14.78
C ARG A 243 -3.47 -20.77 -14.72
N LEU A 244 -3.03 -21.29 -13.58
CA LEU A 244 -1.65 -21.73 -13.37
C LEU A 244 -1.37 -23.19 -13.79
N GLY A 245 -2.35 -23.90 -14.38
CA GLY A 245 -2.19 -25.32 -14.72
C GLY A 245 -1.91 -26.21 -13.51
N PHE A 246 -2.40 -25.84 -12.33
CA PHE A 246 -2.28 -26.61 -11.10
C PHE A 246 -3.57 -27.42 -10.88
N GLU A 247 -3.44 -28.73 -10.63
CA GLU A 247 -4.60 -29.58 -10.33
C GLU A 247 -5.26 -29.21 -8.99
N SER A 248 -4.48 -28.99 -7.93
CA SER A 248 -4.99 -28.60 -6.60
C SER A 248 -3.92 -28.07 -5.65
N TYR A 249 -2.85 -27.47 -6.17
CA TYR A 249 -1.68 -27.10 -5.37
C TYR A 249 -1.94 -25.94 -4.39
N LEU A 250 -2.70 -24.93 -4.80
CA LEU A 250 -3.06 -23.81 -3.92
C LEU A 250 -4.35 -24.12 -3.18
N THR A 251 -4.39 -23.79 -1.89
CA THR A 251 -5.55 -23.94 -1.00
C THR A 251 -5.83 -22.64 -0.25
N THR A 252 -7.08 -22.46 0.19
CA THR A 252 -7.47 -21.40 1.14
C THR A 252 -6.82 -21.62 2.51
N ASP A 253 -6.58 -22.88 2.85
CA ASP A 253 -5.99 -23.31 4.11
C ASP A 253 -4.46 -23.24 4.09
N ASN A 254 -3.98 -22.06 4.45
CA ASN A 254 -2.77 -21.98 5.27
C ASN A 254 -3.03 -21.03 6.44
N PRO A 255 -3.93 -21.40 7.37
CA PRO A 255 -4.26 -20.57 8.51
C PRO A 255 -3.09 -20.58 9.48
N ILE A 256 -2.46 -19.42 9.58
CA ILE A 256 -1.91 -18.81 10.80
C ILE A 256 -1.97 -19.75 12.04
N LYS A 257 -0.96 -20.62 12.24
CA LYS A 257 -0.54 -20.91 13.62
C LYS A 257 0.01 -19.59 14.16
N ARG A 258 -0.84 -18.83 14.85
CA ARG A 258 -0.34 -17.76 15.73
C ARG A 258 0.54 -18.53 16.71
N SER A 259 1.87 -18.39 16.61
CA SER A 259 2.72 -18.73 17.73
C SER A 259 2.15 -17.91 18.90
N ARG A 260 1.47 -18.58 19.82
CA ARG A 260 1.21 -18.02 21.13
C ARG A 260 2.61 -17.72 21.65
N ARG A 261 3.00 -16.44 21.67
CA ARG A 261 4.05 -16.03 22.58
C ARG A 261 3.41 -16.22 23.96
N GLN A 262 3.84 -17.28 24.64
CA GLN A 262 3.95 -17.25 26.09
C GLN A 262 4.80 -16.03 26.48
#